data_AF-A0AA90TDS1-F1
#
_entry.id   AF-A0AA90TDS1-F1
#
_cell.length_a   1.000
_cell.length_b   1.000
_cell.length_c   1.000
_cell.angle_alpha   90.00
_cell.angle_beta   90.00
_cell.angle_gamma   90.00
#
_symmetry.space_group_name_H-M   'P 1'
#
loop_
_entity.id
_entity.type
_entity.pdbx_description
1 polymer ?
#
loop_
_entity_poly.entity_id
_entity_poly.type
_entity_poly.pdbx_seq_one_letter_code
_entity_poly.pdbx_strand_id
1 'polypeptide(L)'
;MKPNLNHRACASFKPVRGVLRPLVAAVLGLAAAMGPGSALADASTAKTSFFANMSQAGVVLPVNASTARIAPVYVKGMYRIDAPDGTLVAYTNEAGTIAGKKSGFSIVGLQPGKPRPMTPKELAGLRAEVMANLEYDKLIKIAHGNGGGRRILMFSAVDCPGCNHLEKGLHKVAPDMNTTYYVIAGSLVGRKNGGLPALEKVARIRCADNPGLAWQEYWTKRSVPPARACALTPESADVDFYSLFAIMQGVKAIKPLVPMMIGEDGKALPAYQGMPAETAAHFAPERKPAVPRPSSQWLAAALDGKPAQTAPASKAR
;
A
#
# COMPACT_ATOMS: atom_id res chain seq x y z
N MET A 1 -41.99 -60.13 3.40
CA MET A 1 -42.58 -59.82 4.72
C MET A 1 -42.53 -58.31 4.96
N LYS A 2 -43.67 -57.64 4.80
CA LYS A 2 -44.02 -56.35 5.44
C LYS A 2 -44.89 -56.70 6.66
N PRO A 3 -45.28 -55.76 7.54
CA PRO A 3 -44.63 -54.54 8.06
C PRO A 3 -44.76 -54.46 9.61
N ASN A 4 -44.34 -53.37 10.26
CA ASN A 4 -45.17 -52.79 11.34
C ASN A 4 -44.88 -51.31 11.58
N LEU A 5 -45.93 -50.52 11.38
CA LEU A 5 -46.11 -49.16 11.86
C LEU A 5 -46.35 -49.16 13.37
N ASN A 6 -46.01 -48.07 14.05
CA ASN A 6 -46.81 -47.64 15.19
C ASN A 6 -47.02 -46.13 15.23
N HIS A 7 -48.29 -45.80 15.42
CA HIS A 7 -48.93 -44.50 15.49
C HIS A 7 -48.79 -43.81 16.85
N ARG A 8 -49.14 -42.51 16.85
CA ARG A 8 -49.85 -41.68 17.88
C ARG A 8 -49.02 -40.47 18.32
N ALA A 9 -49.57 -39.28 18.55
CA ALA A 9 -50.91 -38.73 18.34
C ALA A 9 -50.82 -37.18 18.39
N CYS A 10 -51.76 -36.52 17.72
CA CYS A 10 -52.05 -35.10 17.87
C CYS A 10 -52.71 -34.81 19.23
N ALA A 11 -52.41 -33.66 19.83
CA ALA A 11 -53.29 -33.00 20.79
C ALA A 11 -53.38 -31.51 20.48
N SER A 12 -54.62 -31.07 20.27
CA SER A 12 -55.05 -29.70 20.02
C SER A 12 -55.32 -29.02 21.37
N PHE A 13 -54.86 -27.78 21.55
CA PHE A 13 -55.37 -26.89 22.59
C PHE A 13 -55.62 -25.50 22.02
N LYS A 14 -56.86 -25.03 22.20
CA LYS A 14 -57.39 -23.71 21.83
C LYS A 14 -56.99 -22.63 22.86
N PRO A 15 -57.08 -21.34 22.48
CA PRO A 15 -56.52 -20.23 23.25
C PRO A 15 -57.48 -19.71 24.32
N VAL A 16 -56.92 -19.25 25.44
CA VAL A 16 -57.64 -18.47 26.47
C VAL A 16 -57.26 -17.00 26.30
N ARG A 17 -58.30 -16.17 26.11
CA ARG A 17 -58.25 -14.70 26.17
C ARG A 17 -57.92 -14.25 27.59
N GLY A 18 -56.93 -13.40 27.75
CA GLY A 18 -56.60 -12.74 29.02
C GLY A 18 -55.94 -11.39 28.76
N VAL A 19 -56.66 -10.33 29.10
CA VAL A 19 -56.30 -8.93 29.00
C VAL A 19 -55.19 -8.60 30.01
N LEU A 20 -54.06 -8.04 29.57
CA LEU A 20 -53.35 -6.97 30.30
C LEU A 20 -52.25 -6.34 29.42
N ARG A 21 -52.43 -5.06 29.10
CA ARG A 21 -51.33 -4.17 28.66
C ARG A 21 -50.51 -3.78 29.89
N PRO A 22 -49.18 -3.69 29.74
CA PRO A 22 -48.57 -2.41 30.07
C PRO A 22 -47.67 -1.90 28.94
N LEU A 23 -47.64 -0.58 28.85
CA LEU A 23 -46.74 0.23 28.02
C LEU A 23 -45.29 -0.20 28.23
N VAL A 24 -44.63 -0.64 27.17
CA VAL A 24 -43.17 -0.57 27.05
C VAL A 24 -42.88 0.42 25.95
N ALA A 25 -42.38 1.59 26.35
CA ALA A 25 -41.87 2.62 25.47
C ALA A 25 -40.70 2.05 24.67
N ALA A 26 -40.94 1.75 23.38
CA ALA A 26 -39.86 1.50 22.44
C ALA A 26 -39.22 2.85 22.09
N VAL A 27 -38.12 3.15 22.78
CA VAL A 27 -37.15 4.15 22.35
C VAL A 27 -36.64 3.70 20.98
N LEU A 28 -37.10 4.36 19.92
CA LEU A 28 -36.46 4.30 18.60
C LEU A 28 -35.09 4.98 18.71
N GLY A 29 -34.13 4.23 19.24
CA GLY A 29 -32.72 4.53 19.08
C GLY A 29 -32.38 4.35 17.61
N LEU A 30 -32.34 5.45 16.86
CA LEU A 30 -31.66 5.50 15.58
C LEU A 30 -30.17 5.24 15.87
N ALA A 31 -29.79 3.97 15.85
CA ALA A 31 -28.40 3.57 15.76
C ALA A 31 -27.92 4.00 14.38
N ALA A 32 -27.37 5.21 14.28
CA ALA A 32 -26.48 5.58 13.21
C ALA A 32 -25.34 4.55 13.24
N ALA A 33 -25.36 3.62 12.29
CA ALA A 33 -24.25 2.73 12.02
C ALA A 33 -23.08 3.58 11.53
N MET A 34 -22.36 4.20 12.46
CA MET A 34 -21.00 4.68 12.26
C MET A 34 -20.12 3.45 12.13
N GLY A 35 -20.17 2.83 10.94
CA GLY A 35 -19.10 1.95 10.50
C GLY A 35 -17.80 2.76 10.43
N PRO A 36 -16.63 2.15 10.70
CA PRO A 36 -15.37 2.86 10.74
C PRO A 36 -15.06 3.43 9.35
N GLY A 37 -15.31 4.73 9.18
CA GLY A 37 -14.89 5.53 8.04
C GLY A 37 -13.37 5.76 8.08
N SER A 38 -12.61 4.69 7.95
CA SER A 38 -11.15 4.70 8.17
C SER A 38 -10.40 4.36 6.88
N ALA A 39 -10.59 5.17 5.82
CA ALA A 39 -9.71 5.19 4.63
C ALA A 39 -9.99 6.35 3.66
N LEU A 40 -11.19 6.94 3.70
CA LEU A 40 -11.56 8.15 2.93
C LEU A 40 -11.28 9.45 3.70
N ALA A 41 -10.35 9.45 4.65
CA ALA A 41 -9.89 10.68 5.29
C ALA A 41 -8.72 11.24 4.48
N ASP A 42 -8.83 12.32 3.70
CA ASP A 42 -9.91 12.78 2.82
C ASP A 42 -9.21 13.22 1.52
N ALA A 43 -9.32 12.39 0.47
CA ALA A 43 -8.68 12.70 -0.82
C ALA A 43 -9.15 14.07 -1.36
N SER A 44 -10.36 14.52 -1.02
CA SER A 44 -10.83 15.86 -1.37
C SER A 44 -10.12 16.96 -0.57
N THR A 45 -9.87 16.74 0.74
CA THR A 45 -9.04 17.61 1.58
C THR A 45 -7.60 17.67 1.08
N ALA A 46 -6.98 16.53 0.74
CA ALA A 46 -5.63 16.47 0.19
C ALA A 46 -5.51 17.30 -1.11
N LYS A 47 -6.52 17.18 -1.98
CA LYS A 47 -6.59 17.94 -3.22
C LYS A 47 -6.72 19.44 -2.95
N THR A 48 -7.67 19.83 -2.11
CA THR A 48 -7.91 21.24 -1.75
C THR A 48 -6.65 21.87 -1.15
N SER A 49 -6.06 21.22 -0.14
CA SER A 49 -4.85 21.69 0.53
C SER A 49 -3.66 21.79 -0.42
N PHE A 50 -3.45 20.80 -1.29
CA PHE A 50 -2.37 20.83 -2.27
C PHE A 50 -2.49 22.03 -3.22
N PHE A 51 -3.66 22.26 -3.81
CA PHE A 51 -3.83 23.38 -4.74
C PHE A 51 -3.73 24.74 -4.04
N ALA A 52 -4.26 24.87 -2.82
CA ALA A 52 -4.11 26.07 -2.01
C ALA A 52 -2.63 26.37 -1.71
N ASN A 53 -1.89 25.36 -1.22
CA ASN A 53 -0.47 25.50 -0.88
C ASN A 53 0.41 25.79 -2.11
N MET A 54 0.14 25.15 -3.25
CA MET A 54 0.86 25.39 -4.50
C MET A 54 0.59 26.81 -5.03
N SER A 55 -0.65 27.29 -4.93
CA SER A 55 -1.02 28.67 -5.27
C SER A 55 -0.32 29.68 -4.36
N GLN A 56 -0.33 29.45 -3.04
CA GLN A 56 0.38 30.29 -2.07
C GLN A 56 1.90 30.29 -2.30
N ALA A 57 2.44 29.18 -2.81
CA ALA A 57 3.84 29.06 -3.20
C ALA A 57 4.17 29.70 -4.56
N GLY A 58 3.19 30.31 -5.23
CA GLY A 58 3.35 30.91 -6.55
C GLY A 58 3.65 29.90 -7.66
N VAL A 59 3.26 28.63 -7.48
CA VAL A 59 3.47 27.57 -8.47
C VAL A 59 2.28 27.48 -9.41
N VAL A 60 2.53 27.71 -10.70
CA VAL A 60 1.55 27.45 -11.75
C VAL A 60 1.62 25.97 -12.12
N LEU A 61 0.53 25.25 -11.85
CA LEU A 61 0.39 23.84 -12.19
C LEU A 61 -0.18 23.68 -13.61
N PRO A 62 0.13 22.57 -14.30
CA PRO A 62 -0.43 22.29 -15.63
C PRO A 62 -1.91 21.91 -15.59
N VAL A 63 -2.51 21.84 -14.40
CA VAL A 63 -3.91 21.51 -14.16
C VAL A 63 -4.45 22.35 -13.01
N ASN A 64 -5.77 22.46 -12.92
CA ASN A 64 -6.46 23.14 -11.83
C ASN A 64 -7.15 22.12 -10.90
N ALA A 65 -7.62 22.62 -9.75
CA ALA A 65 -8.33 21.79 -8.78
C ALA A 65 -9.61 21.17 -9.35
N SER A 66 -10.36 21.82 -10.24
CA SER A 66 -11.59 21.21 -10.77
C SER A 66 -11.33 20.00 -11.67
N THR A 67 -10.23 19.97 -12.43
CA THR A 67 -9.96 18.93 -13.44
C THR A 67 -8.99 17.86 -12.96
N ALA A 68 -8.15 18.16 -11.97
CA ALA A 68 -7.21 17.18 -11.44
C ALA A 68 -7.92 16.00 -10.78
N ARG A 69 -7.38 14.80 -10.98
CA ARG A 69 -7.80 13.60 -10.24
C ARG A 69 -6.89 13.38 -9.05
N ILE A 70 -7.46 12.84 -7.99
CA ILE A 70 -6.73 12.43 -6.80
C ILE A 70 -7.12 11.01 -6.42
N ALA A 71 -6.14 10.22 -6.00
CA ALA A 71 -6.35 8.86 -5.53
C ALA A 71 -5.34 8.51 -4.43
N PRO A 72 -5.69 7.61 -3.50
CA PRO A 72 -4.73 7.05 -2.56
C PRO A 72 -3.67 6.21 -3.29
N VAL A 73 -2.54 5.99 -2.63
CA VAL A 73 -1.49 5.05 -3.06
C VAL A 73 -1.21 4.05 -1.93
N TYR A 74 -0.36 3.04 -2.14
CA TYR A 74 -0.01 2.03 -1.12
C TYR A 74 0.90 2.55 0.01
N VAL A 75 0.74 3.82 0.35
CA VAL A 75 1.33 4.50 1.51
C VAL A 75 0.20 5.31 2.15
N LYS A 76 -0.23 4.90 3.34
CA LYS A 76 -1.29 5.58 4.10
C LYS A 76 -0.90 7.04 4.33
N GLY A 77 -1.88 7.94 4.19
CA GLY A 77 -1.67 9.38 4.31
C GLY A 77 -1.05 10.05 3.09
N MET A 78 -0.80 9.31 2.00
CA MET A 78 -0.25 9.85 0.77
C MET A 78 -1.14 9.62 -0.44
N TYR A 79 -1.11 10.59 -1.34
CA TYR A 79 -2.02 10.69 -2.48
C TYR A 79 -1.25 10.96 -3.76
N ARG A 80 -1.75 10.41 -4.87
CA ARG A 80 -1.34 10.78 -6.22
C ARG A 80 -2.30 11.82 -6.78
N ILE A 81 -1.75 12.86 -7.40
CA ILE A 81 -2.49 13.86 -8.15
C ILE A 81 -2.14 13.70 -9.61
N ASP A 82 -3.16 13.53 -10.45
CA ASP A 82 -3.02 13.34 -11.88
C ASP A 82 -3.78 14.40 -12.66
N ALA A 83 -3.28 14.68 -13.85
CA ALA A 83 -4.04 15.39 -14.87
C ALA A 83 -5.16 14.51 -15.46
N PRO A 84 -6.16 15.10 -16.15
CA PRO A 84 -7.25 14.36 -16.79
C PRO A 84 -6.80 13.27 -17.78
N ASP A 85 -5.63 13.41 -18.39
CA ASP A 85 -5.03 12.42 -19.30
C ASP A 85 -4.30 11.27 -18.56
N GLY A 86 -4.23 11.34 -17.23
CA GLY A 86 -3.57 10.36 -16.37
C GLY A 86 -2.08 10.63 -16.15
N THR A 87 -1.58 11.78 -16.60
CA THR A 87 -0.21 12.21 -16.35
C THR A 87 -0.05 12.63 -14.89
N LEU A 88 0.96 12.06 -14.22
CA LEU A 88 1.25 12.36 -12.81
C LEU A 88 1.70 13.82 -12.62
N VAL A 89 0.95 14.56 -11.81
CA VAL A 89 1.24 15.93 -11.41
C VAL A 89 2.13 15.96 -10.17
N ALA A 90 1.79 15.22 -9.11
CA ALA A 90 2.60 15.11 -7.89
C ALA A 90 2.11 13.96 -6.99
N TYR A 91 2.97 13.50 -6.08
CA TYR A 91 2.57 12.86 -4.84
C TYR A 91 2.54 13.90 -3.72
N THR A 92 1.55 13.80 -2.83
CA THR A 92 1.37 14.73 -1.71
C THR A 92 0.80 14.01 -0.48
N ASN A 93 0.93 14.63 0.70
CA ASN A 93 0.24 14.18 1.91
C ASN A 93 -1.15 14.83 2.01
N GLU A 94 -1.94 14.42 3.01
CA GLU A 94 -3.27 14.99 3.24
C GLU A 94 -3.26 16.52 3.49
N ALA A 95 -2.23 17.04 4.17
CA ALA A 95 -2.10 18.46 4.43
C ALA A 95 -1.64 19.29 3.20
N GLY A 96 -1.33 18.64 2.07
CA GLY A 96 -0.80 19.31 0.89
C GLY A 96 0.56 20.00 1.11
N THR A 97 1.27 19.71 2.20
CA THR A 97 2.50 20.41 2.61
C THR A 97 3.77 19.80 2.04
N ILE A 98 3.66 18.66 1.35
CA ILE A 98 4.74 18.08 0.55
C ILE A 98 4.27 17.86 -0.88
N ALA A 99 5.18 18.03 -1.85
CA ALA A 99 4.94 17.71 -3.24
C ALA A 99 6.18 17.02 -3.82
N GLY A 100 6.00 15.89 -4.50
CA GLY A 100 7.13 15.16 -5.06
C GLY A 100 6.80 14.25 -6.24
N LYS A 101 7.87 13.73 -6.85
CA LYS A 101 7.87 12.73 -7.92
C LYS A 101 9.07 11.79 -7.71
N LYS A 102 9.36 10.94 -8.70
CA LYS A 102 10.58 10.09 -8.70
C LYS A 102 11.90 10.85 -8.51
N SER A 103 11.96 12.15 -8.82
CA SER A 103 13.17 12.97 -8.69
C SER A 103 13.44 13.43 -7.26
N GLY A 104 12.41 13.53 -6.41
CA GLY A 104 12.52 14.06 -5.05
C GLY A 104 11.21 14.64 -4.53
N PHE A 105 11.25 15.12 -3.29
CA PHE A 105 10.15 15.80 -2.61
C PHE A 105 10.58 17.19 -2.14
N SER A 106 9.62 18.11 -2.16
CA SER A 106 9.73 19.47 -1.67
C SER A 106 8.63 19.75 -0.64
N ILE A 107 8.89 20.68 0.26
CA ILE A 107 7.92 21.23 1.20
C ILE A 107 7.25 22.44 0.55
N VAL A 108 5.93 22.55 0.72
CA VAL A 108 5.06 23.53 0.07
C VAL A 108 4.14 24.17 1.13
N GLY A 109 3.75 25.44 0.95
CA GLY A 109 2.63 26.05 1.68
C GLY A 109 2.92 26.56 3.10
N LEU A 110 4.13 26.39 3.62
CA LEU A 110 4.45 26.88 4.98
C LEU A 110 4.74 28.39 5.02
N GLN A 111 5.16 28.99 3.91
CA GLN A 111 5.42 30.42 3.75
C GLN A 111 5.21 30.83 2.27
N PRO A 112 4.85 32.10 1.97
CA PRO A 112 4.86 32.60 0.61
C PRO A 112 6.24 32.41 -0.04
N GLY A 113 6.27 31.86 -1.27
CA GLY A 113 7.50 31.61 -1.99
C GLY A 113 7.60 30.20 -2.58
N LYS A 114 8.68 29.94 -3.34
CA LYS A 114 8.82 28.71 -4.12
C LYS A 114 8.92 27.46 -3.22
N PRO A 115 8.44 26.28 -3.68
CA PRO A 115 8.64 25.02 -2.99
C PRO A 115 10.11 24.81 -2.63
N ARG A 116 10.36 24.41 -1.38
CA ARG A 116 11.72 24.15 -0.89
C ARG A 116 12.02 22.66 -0.98
N PRO A 117 13.07 22.22 -1.71
CA PRO A 117 13.50 20.83 -1.68
C PRO A 117 13.78 20.36 -0.24
N MET A 118 13.37 19.12 0.07
CA MET A 118 13.69 18.52 1.35
C MET A 118 15.20 18.32 1.50
N THR A 119 15.73 18.64 2.67
CA THR A 119 17.10 18.30 3.06
C THR A 119 17.26 16.77 3.18
N PRO A 120 18.49 16.23 3.15
CA PRO A 120 18.70 14.79 3.32
C PRO A 120 18.10 14.22 4.63
N LYS A 121 18.11 14.99 5.71
CA LYS A 121 17.52 14.60 7.00
C LYS A 121 15.99 14.54 6.93
N GLU A 122 15.35 15.54 6.35
CA GLU A 122 13.89 15.57 6.17
C GLU A 122 13.44 14.42 5.25
N LEU A 123 14.17 14.18 4.16
CA LEU A 123 13.86 13.11 3.22
C LEU A 123 14.06 11.72 3.84
N ALA A 124 15.05 11.56 4.74
CA ALA A 124 15.21 10.33 5.52
C ALA A 124 14.05 10.13 6.51
N GLY A 125 13.54 11.21 7.12
CA GLY A 125 12.33 11.16 7.96
C GLY A 125 11.09 10.74 7.16
N LEU A 126 10.85 11.37 6.01
CA LEU A 126 9.76 10.99 5.11
C LEU A 126 9.89 9.53 4.65
N ARG A 127 11.10 9.07 4.32
CA ARG A 127 11.35 7.67 3.96
C ARG A 127 10.97 6.69 5.08
N ALA A 128 11.32 6.99 6.33
CA ALA A 128 10.94 6.17 7.47
C ALA A 128 9.42 6.13 7.65
N GLU A 129 8.75 7.27 7.49
CA GLU A 129 7.29 7.36 7.55
C GLU A 129 6.61 6.60 6.41
N VAL A 130 7.12 6.70 5.17
CA VAL A 130 6.65 5.92 4.02
C VAL A 130 6.72 4.44 4.34
N MET A 131 7.87 3.94 4.82
CA MET A 131 8.05 2.53 5.18
C MET A 131 7.09 2.07 6.27
N ALA A 132 6.86 2.90 7.29
CA ALA A 132 5.95 2.58 8.39
C ALA A 132 4.47 2.57 7.96
N ASN A 133 4.12 3.35 6.94
CA ASN A 133 2.74 3.52 6.47
C ASN A 133 2.44 2.74 5.18
N LEU A 134 3.32 1.84 4.74
CA LEU A 134 3.01 0.94 3.63
C LEU A 134 1.77 0.10 3.94
N GLU A 135 0.89 -0.04 2.94
CA GLU A 135 -0.26 -0.93 3.00
C GLU A 135 0.17 -2.38 2.71
N TYR A 136 0.94 -2.95 3.65
CA TYR A 136 1.52 -4.29 3.54
C TYR A 136 0.48 -5.39 3.29
N ASP A 137 -0.77 -5.20 3.70
CA ASP A 137 -1.90 -6.07 3.47
C ASP A 137 -2.36 -6.12 2.01
N LYS A 138 -2.05 -5.09 1.21
CA LYS A 138 -2.35 -5.03 -0.23
C LYS A 138 -1.23 -5.61 -1.11
N LEU A 139 -0.10 -5.97 -0.49
CA LEU A 139 1.07 -6.57 -1.14
C LEU A 139 1.00 -8.10 -1.07
N ILE A 140 1.69 -8.77 -1.99
CA ILE A 140 1.80 -10.24 -1.93
C ILE A 140 2.74 -10.60 -0.78
N LYS A 141 2.22 -11.29 0.24
CA LYS A 141 3.01 -11.75 1.38
C LYS A 141 3.59 -13.14 1.12
N ILE A 142 4.90 -13.29 1.27
CA ILE A 142 5.62 -14.57 1.19
C ILE A 142 6.42 -14.72 2.48
N ALA A 143 6.15 -15.78 3.25
CA ALA A 143 6.87 -16.07 4.48
C ALA A 143 7.78 -17.28 4.29
N HIS A 144 9.02 -17.18 4.76
CA HIS A 144 9.96 -18.29 4.89
C HIS A 144 10.29 -18.52 6.37
N GLY A 145 10.49 -19.78 6.75
CA GLY A 145 10.56 -20.19 8.15
C GLY A 145 9.31 -19.76 8.92
N ASN A 146 9.51 -19.16 10.09
CA ASN A 146 8.41 -18.67 10.94
C ASN A 146 7.92 -17.29 10.49
N GLY A 147 8.56 -16.68 9.47
CA GLY A 147 8.24 -15.37 8.90
C GLY A 147 8.50 -14.16 9.83
N GLY A 148 8.88 -14.37 11.09
CA GLY A 148 8.94 -13.33 12.12
C GLY A 148 10.29 -12.61 12.25
N GLY A 149 11.35 -13.13 11.63
CA GLY A 149 12.70 -12.62 11.84
C GLY A 149 13.00 -11.26 11.22
N ARG A 150 12.43 -10.97 10.06
CA ARG A 150 12.59 -9.68 9.35
C ARG A 150 11.48 -9.47 8.31
N ARG A 151 11.21 -8.21 7.95
CA ARG A 151 10.35 -7.85 6.81
C ARG A 151 11.17 -7.20 5.69
N ILE A 152 10.86 -7.54 4.45
CA ILE A 152 11.52 -6.97 3.27
C ILE A 152 10.45 -6.57 2.26
N LEU A 153 10.48 -5.32 1.80
CA LEU A 153 9.68 -4.92 0.63
C LEU A 153 10.45 -5.31 -0.63
N MET A 154 9.78 -5.96 -1.58
CA MET A 154 10.38 -6.40 -2.84
C MET A 154 9.60 -5.87 -4.04
N PHE A 155 10.29 -5.18 -4.94
CA PHE A 155 9.78 -4.89 -6.27
C PHE A 155 10.20 -6.01 -7.21
N SER A 156 9.22 -6.65 -7.84
CA SER A 156 9.44 -7.75 -8.77
C SER A 156 8.43 -7.66 -9.91
N ALA A 157 8.83 -8.06 -11.11
CA ALA A 157 8.00 -7.98 -12.30
C ALA A 157 7.92 -9.36 -12.98
N VAL A 158 6.74 -9.74 -13.47
CA VAL A 158 6.50 -11.09 -14.00
C VAL A 158 7.24 -11.36 -15.32
N ASP A 159 7.52 -10.30 -16.08
CA ASP A 159 8.23 -10.27 -17.36
C ASP A 159 9.73 -9.96 -17.22
N CYS A 160 10.26 -9.96 -16.00
CA CYS A 160 11.65 -9.60 -15.69
C CYS A 160 12.55 -10.85 -15.52
N PRO A 161 13.55 -11.08 -16.41
CA PRO A 161 14.46 -12.21 -16.28
C PRO A 161 15.29 -12.19 -14.99
N GLY A 162 15.78 -11.02 -14.57
CA GLY A 162 16.51 -10.88 -13.30
C GLY A 162 15.65 -11.25 -12.08
N CYS A 163 14.36 -10.96 -12.15
CA CYS A 163 13.39 -11.30 -11.11
C CYS A 163 13.19 -12.82 -11.02
N ASN A 164 13.10 -13.50 -12.17
CA ASN A 164 13.09 -14.97 -12.21
C ASN A 164 14.31 -15.57 -11.51
N HIS A 165 15.50 -15.04 -11.78
CA HIS A 165 16.73 -15.52 -11.13
C HIS A 165 16.73 -15.27 -9.62
N LEU A 166 16.30 -14.09 -9.18
CA LEU A 166 16.18 -13.76 -7.77
C LEU A 166 15.20 -14.70 -7.06
N GLU A 167 13.99 -14.85 -7.60
CA GLU A 167 12.91 -15.66 -7.01
C GLU A 167 13.31 -17.14 -6.90
N LYS A 168 13.96 -17.69 -7.93
CA LYS A 168 14.54 -19.04 -7.88
C LYS A 168 15.64 -19.16 -6.83
N GLY A 169 16.48 -18.13 -6.69
CA GLY A 169 17.49 -18.06 -5.65
C GLY A 169 16.86 -18.08 -4.25
N LEU A 170 15.85 -17.23 -4.01
CA LEU A 170 15.13 -17.16 -2.73
C LEU A 170 14.49 -18.50 -2.41
N HIS A 171 13.88 -19.17 -3.39
CA HIS A 171 13.28 -20.47 -3.21
C HIS A 171 14.31 -21.54 -2.79
N LYS A 172 15.52 -21.52 -3.35
CA LYS A 172 16.58 -22.48 -2.99
C LYS A 172 17.06 -22.32 -1.55
N VAL A 173 17.17 -21.08 -1.06
CA VAL A 173 17.67 -20.78 0.29
C VAL A 173 16.54 -20.62 1.31
N ALA A 174 15.28 -20.77 0.91
CA ALA A 174 14.10 -20.66 1.76
C ALA A 174 14.14 -21.49 3.05
N PRO A 175 14.65 -22.74 3.06
CA PRO A 175 14.75 -23.54 4.28
C PRO A 175 15.60 -22.89 5.39
N ASP A 176 16.57 -22.07 5.00
CA ASP A 176 17.53 -21.43 5.93
C ASP A 176 17.13 -19.99 6.29
N MET A 177 15.97 -19.51 5.83
CA MET A 177 15.50 -18.14 6.04
C MET A 177 14.37 -18.06 7.07
N ASN A 178 14.35 -16.96 7.83
CA ASN A 178 13.22 -16.58 8.69
C ASN A 178 12.79 -15.14 8.38
N THR A 179 12.20 -14.97 7.19
CA THR A 179 11.95 -13.65 6.59
C THR A 179 10.59 -13.61 5.91
N THR A 180 9.89 -12.49 6.07
CA THR A 180 8.69 -12.18 5.28
C THR A 180 9.02 -11.17 4.19
N TYR A 181 8.74 -11.54 2.95
CA TYR A 181 8.77 -10.66 1.80
C TYR A 181 7.37 -10.12 1.53
N TYR A 182 7.28 -8.81 1.30
CA TYR A 182 6.09 -8.13 0.82
C TYR A 182 6.38 -7.69 -0.61
N VAL A 183 5.78 -8.38 -1.57
CA VAL A 183 6.06 -8.17 -2.99
C VAL A 183 5.04 -7.22 -3.57
N ILE A 184 5.54 -6.13 -4.14
CA ILE A 184 4.79 -5.31 -5.09
C ILE A 184 5.12 -5.83 -6.49
N ALA A 185 4.16 -6.56 -7.05
CA ALA A 185 4.27 -7.20 -8.35
C ALA A 185 3.87 -6.24 -9.47
N GLY A 186 4.60 -6.27 -10.58
CA GLY A 186 4.32 -5.44 -11.75
C GLY A 186 4.84 -6.02 -13.06
N SER A 187 5.05 -5.12 -14.02
CA SER A 187 5.58 -5.39 -15.36
C SER A 187 6.73 -4.40 -15.63
N LEU A 188 7.77 -4.82 -16.35
CA LEU A 188 8.81 -3.90 -16.83
C LEU A 188 8.29 -3.04 -17.98
N VAL A 189 7.37 -3.59 -18.76
CA VAL A 189 6.65 -2.86 -19.81
C VAL A 189 5.38 -2.28 -19.21
N GLY A 190 5.28 -0.96 -19.14
CA GLY A 190 4.08 -0.29 -18.64
C GLY A 190 2.87 -0.46 -19.56
N ARG A 191 1.66 -0.24 -19.02
CA ARG A 191 0.39 -0.48 -19.75
C ARG A 191 0.29 0.22 -21.11
N LYS A 192 0.82 1.44 -21.23
CA LYS A 192 0.78 2.25 -22.47
C LYS A 192 1.68 1.70 -23.58
N ASN A 193 2.60 0.78 -23.25
CA ASN A 193 3.62 0.25 -24.16
C ASN A 193 3.44 -1.25 -24.43
N GLY A 194 2.20 -1.76 -24.31
CA GLY A 194 1.90 -3.18 -24.55
C GLY A 194 2.07 -4.10 -23.34
N GLY A 195 2.22 -3.55 -22.14
CA GLY A 195 2.39 -4.31 -20.89
C GLY A 195 1.15 -5.06 -20.38
N LEU A 196 -0.03 -4.84 -20.99
CA LEU A 196 -1.30 -5.38 -20.47
C LEU A 196 -1.30 -6.92 -20.26
N PRO A 197 -0.76 -7.76 -21.16
CA PRO A 197 -0.75 -9.21 -20.94
C PRO A 197 0.10 -9.65 -19.72
N ALA A 198 1.17 -8.90 -19.39
CA ALA A 198 1.95 -9.16 -18.18
C ALA A 198 1.18 -8.69 -16.94
N LEU A 199 0.54 -7.52 -17.01
CA LEU A 199 -0.28 -6.96 -15.94
C LEU A 199 -1.53 -7.80 -15.65
N GLU A 200 -2.10 -8.48 -16.64
CA GLU A 200 -3.17 -9.47 -16.44
C GLU A 200 -2.72 -10.64 -15.55
N LYS A 201 -1.47 -11.12 -15.74
CA LYS A 201 -0.90 -12.17 -14.88
C LYS A 201 -0.71 -11.64 -13.47
N VAL A 202 -0.21 -10.41 -13.31
CA VAL A 202 -0.08 -9.74 -12.01
C VAL A 202 -1.44 -9.64 -11.32
N ALA A 203 -2.47 -9.16 -12.03
CA ALA A 203 -3.81 -9.01 -11.48
C ALA A 203 -4.37 -10.36 -11.03
N ARG A 204 -4.25 -11.41 -11.84
CA ARG A 204 -4.69 -12.78 -11.50
C ARG A 204 -3.96 -13.34 -10.28
N ILE A 205 -2.65 -13.14 -10.16
CA ILE A 205 -1.88 -13.61 -8.99
C ILE A 205 -2.31 -12.86 -7.72
N ARG A 206 -2.41 -11.53 -7.79
CA ARG A 206 -2.83 -10.69 -6.65
C ARG A 206 -4.27 -10.97 -6.24
N CYS A 207 -5.10 -11.33 -7.22
CA CYS A 207 -6.43 -11.83 -7.03
C CYS A 207 -6.46 -13.37 -7.00
N ALA A 208 -5.55 -14.06 -6.31
CA ALA A 208 -5.74 -15.47 -5.97
C ALA A 208 -6.21 -15.61 -4.52
N ASP A 209 -6.77 -16.77 -4.13
CA ASP A 209 -7.21 -17.01 -2.73
C ASP A 209 -6.00 -16.92 -1.79
N ASN A 210 -4.87 -17.37 -2.29
CA ASN A 210 -3.57 -17.22 -1.66
C ASN A 210 -2.58 -16.59 -2.66
N PRO A 211 -2.45 -15.26 -2.68
CA PRO A 211 -1.53 -14.57 -3.60
C PRO A 211 -0.07 -14.96 -3.42
N GLY A 212 0.34 -15.28 -2.18
CA GLY A 212 1.72 -15.71 -1.88
C GLY A 212 2.05 -17.05 -2.54
N LEU A 213 1.16 -18.03 -2.40
CA LEU A 213 1.30 -19.33 -3.06
C LEU A 213 1.25 -19.18 -4.59
N ALA A 214 0.28 -18.43 -5.11
CA ALA A 214 0.16 -18.21 -6.56
C ALA A 214 1.41 -17.54 -7.15
N TRP A 215 2.03 -16.61 -6.43
CA TRP A 215 3.29 -16.00 -6.82
C TRP A 215 4.46 -16.99 -6.86
N GLN A 216 4.58 -17.83 -5.83
CA GLN A 216 5.61 -18.88 -5.80
C GLN A 216 5.40 -19.92 -6.91
N GLU A 217 4.15 -20.32 -7.17
CA GLU A 217 3.81 -21.24 -8.27
C GLU A 217 4.09 -20.63 -9.65
N TYR A 218 3.87 -19.33 -9.81
CA TYR A 218 4.22 -18.63 -11.03
C TYR A 218 5.73 -18.73 -11.32
N TRP A 219 6.59 -18.50 -10.33
CA TRP A 219 8.05 -18.56 -10.57
C TRP A 219 8.61 -19.97 -10.71
N THR A 220 7.99 -20.95 -10.06
CA THR A 220 8.42 -22.36 -10.13
C THR A 220 7.92 -23.06 -11.38
N LYS A 221 6.64 -22.87 -11.74
CA LYS A 221 5.96 -23.64 -12.80
C LYS A 221 5.52 -22.79 -13.99
N ARG A 222 5.64 -21.46 -13.93
CA ARG A 222 5.01 -20.52 -14.89
C ARG A 222 3.49 -20.66 -14.98
N SER A 223 2.88 -21.17 -13.91
CA SER A 223 1.43 -21.28 -13.78
C SER A 223 0.83 -19.94 -13.39
N VAL A 224 -0.28 -19.57 -14.02
CA VAL A 224 -1.05 -18.37 -13.68
C VAL A 224 -2.41 -18.83 -13.16
N PRO A 225 -2.83 -18.42 -11.95
CA PRO A 225 -4.11 -18.86 -11.38
C PRO A 225 -5.27 -18.44 -12.28
N PRO A 226 -6.39 -19.18 -12.35
CA PRO A 226 -7.53 -18.83 -13.19
C PRO A 226 -8.03 -17.41 -12.91
N ALA A 227 -8.66 -16.78 -13.92
CA ALA A 227 -9.27 -15.48 -13.71
C ALA A 227 -10.46 -15.60 -12.73
N ARG A 228 -10.59 -14.63 -11.82
CA ARG A 228 -11.72 -14.51 -10.89
C ARG A 228 -12.15 -13.07 -10.75
N ALA A 229 -13.38 -12.85 -10.28
CA ALA A 229 -13.88 -11.52 -9.98
C ALA A 229 -13.05 -10.87 -8.86
N CYS A 230 -12.56 -9.66 -9.12
CA CYS A 230 -11.70 -8.90 -8.22
C CYS A 230 -11.77 -7.43 -8.61
N ALA A 231 -11.64 -6.51 -7.63
CA ALA A 231 -11.65 -5.08 -7.90
C ALA A 231 -10.36 -4.59 -8.60
N LEU A 232 -9.27 -5.37 -8.54
CA LEU A 232 -8.00 -5.03 -9.15
C LEU A 232 -8.04 -5.30 -10.66
N THR A 233 -7.79 -4.27 -11.46
CA THR A 233 -7.61 -4.39 -12.91
C THR A 233 -6.12 -4.42 -13.28
N PRO A 234 -5.76 -4.85 -14.50
CA PRO A 234 -4.38 -4.73 -15.00
C PRO A 234 -3.87 -3.28 -14.94
N GLU A 235 -4.71 -2.30 -15.25
CA GLU A 235 -4.37 -0.87 -15.23
C GLU A 235 -4.16 -0.33 -13.83
N SER A 236 -4.95 -0.78 -12.85
CA SER A 236 -4.74 -0.38 -11.45
C SER A 236 -3.49 -1.05 -10.89
N ALA A 237 -3.19 -2.29 -11.27
CA ALA A 237 -1.94 -2.96 -10.87
C ALA A 237 -0.70 -2.23 -11.41
N ASP A 238 -0.74 -1.74 -12.64
CA ASP A 238 0.31 -0.90 -13.24
C ASP A 238 0.51 0.40 -12.44
N VAL A 239 -0.60 1.07 -12.12
CA VAL A 239 -0.63 2.29 -11.31
C VAL A 239 -0.03 2.06 -9.93
N ASP A 240 -0.45 1.00 -9.23
CA ASP A 240 0.04 0.66 -7.91
C ASP A 240 1.55 0.47 -7.89
N PHE A 241 2.05 -0.35 -8.83
CA PHE A 241 3.47 -0.68 -8.94
C PHE A 241 4.31 0.57 -9.19
N TYR A 242 3.99 1.33 -10.25
CA TYR A 242 4.79 2.50 -10.61
C TYR A 242 4.60 3.68 -9.66
N SER A 243 3.45 3.78 -8.98
CA SER A 243 3.28 4.78 -7.93
C SER A 243 4.20 4.51 -6.75
N LEU A 244 4.14 3.31 -6.17
CA LEU A 244 5.02 2.96 -5.06
C LEU A 244 6.50 3.01 -5.48
N PHE A 245 6.84 2.56 -6.70
CA PHE A 245 8.19 2.65 -7.23
C PHE A 245 8.69 4.11 -7.29
N ALA A 246 7.90 5.00 -7.88
CA ALA A 246 8.26 6.42 -8.01
C ALA A 246 8.38 7.11 -6.65
N ILE A 247 7.53 6.77 -5.68
CA ILE A 247 7.61 7.24 -4.30
C ILE A 247 8.94 6.83 -3.68
N MET A 248 9.28 5.55 -3.78
CA MET A 248 10.51 4.99 -3.22
C MET A 248 11.77 5.60 -3.87
N GLN A 249 11.71 5.93 -5.16
CA GLN A 249 12.77 6.71 -5.83
C GLN A 249 12.84 8.15 -5.31
N GLY A 250 11.70 8.81 -5.15
CA GLY A 250 11.61 10.18 -4.66
C GLY A 250 12.20 10.33 -3.26
N VAL A 251 11.95 9.37 -2.37
CA VAL A 251 12.54 9.33 -1.02
C VAL A 251 13.96 8.71 -0.97
N LYS A 252 14.55 8.43 -2.13
CA LYS A 252 15.91 7.86 -2.29
C LYS A 252 16.10 6.50 -1.61
N ALA A 253 15.04 5.71 -1.49
CA ALA A 253 15.10 4.33 -1.00
C ALA A 253 15.63 3.36 -2.08
N ILE A 254 15.40 3.66 -3.36
CA ILE A 254 15.78 2.81 -4.49
C ILE A 254 16.33 3.58 -5.69
N LYS A 255 17.04 2.84 -6.56
CA LYS A 255 17.40 3.22 -7.93
C LYS A 255 16.34 2.69 -8.91
N PRO A 256 16.26 3.20 -10.17
CA PRO A 256 15.36 2.70 -11.23
C PRO A 256 15.77 1.29 -11.73
N LEU A 257 15.75 0.29 -10.85
CA LEU A 257 16.08 -1.09 -11.17
C LEU A 257 15.00 -2.02 -10.61
N VAL A 258 14.78 -3.15 -11.28
CA VAL A 258 13.90 -4.25 -10.83
C VAL A 258 14.62 -5.56 -11.23
N PRO A 259 14.75 -6.57 -10.35
CA PRO A 259 14.20 -6.60 -8.99
C PRO A 259 14.98 -5.72 -8.02
N MET A 260 14.31 -5.28 -6.96
CA MET A 260 14.91 -4.53 -5.85
C MET A 260 14.30 -4.96 -4.54
N MET A 261 15.13 -5.03 -3.49
CA MET A 261 14.70 -5.34 -2.13
C MET A 261 15.03 -4.16 -1.22
N ILE A 262 14.17 -3.89 -0.25
CA ILE A 262 14.29 -2.78 0.69
C ILE A 262 14.08 -3.32 2.10
N GLY A 263 15.03 -3.05 2.98
CA GLY A 263 14.95 -3.40 4.39
C GLY A 263 13.96 -2.52 5.15
N GLU A 264 13.62 -2.92 6.37
CA GLU A 264 12.67 -2.18 7.25
C GLU A 264 13.13 -0.76 7.58
N ASP A 265 14.43 -0.45 7.46
CA ASP A 265 15.00 0.89 7.62
C ASP A 265 14.89 1.75 6.35
N GLY A 266 14.21 1.26 5.31
CA GLY A 266 14.02 1.93 4.04
C GLY A 266 15.28 2.00 3.17
N LYS A 267 16.31 1.20 3.45
CA LYS A 267 17.51 1.12 2.60
C LYS A 267 17.39 -0.02 1.60
N ALA A 268 17.86 0.23 0.38
CA ALA A 268 18.03 -0.83 -0.60
C ALA A 268 18.98 -1.91 -0.06
N LEU A 269 18.54 -3.16 -0.16
CA LEU A 269 19.38 -4.33 0.06
C LEU A 269 20.02 -4.72 -1.27
N PRO A 270 21.23 -5.30 -1.25
CA PRO A 270 21.84 -5.79 -2.48
C PRO A 270 20.96 -6.89 -3.09
N ALA A 271 20.65 -6.76 -4.38
CA ALA A 271 20.04 -7.82 -5.16
C ALA A 271 21.17 -8.65 -5.78
N TYR A 272 21.47 -9.80 -5.20
CA TYR A 272 22.51 -10.68 -5.71
C TYR A 272 21.94 -11.54 -6.83
N GLN A 273 22.45 -11.37 -8.05
CA GLN A 273 22.18 -12.34 -9.12
C GLN A 273 22.82 -13.67 -8.74
N GLY A 274 22.01 -14.73 -8.61
CA GLY A 274 22.50 -16.08 -8.35
C GLY A 274 22.76 -16.45 -6.89
N MET A 275 22.30 -15.64 -5.91
CA MET A 275 22.42 -15.84 -4.44
C MET A 275 23.04 -17.18 -4.02
N PRO A 276 24.37 -17.25 -3.80
CA PRO A 276 24.98 -18.41 -3.14
C PRO A 276 24.38 -18.60 -1.73
N ALA A 277 24.49 -19.80 -1.13
CA ALA A 277 23.86 -20.11 0.16
C ALA A 277 24.30 -19.16 1.29
N GLU A 278 25.55 -18.68 1.25
CA GLU A 278 26.10 -17.65 2.14
C GLU A 278 25.32 -16.31 2.10
N THR A 279 24.54 -16.08 1.04
CA THR A 279 23.70 -14.89 0.91
C THR A 279 22.44 -14.92 1.77
N ALA A 280 21.99 -16.11 2.21
CA ALA A 280 20.86 -16.25 3.13
C ALA A 280 21.11 -15.48 4.44
N ALA A 281 22.36 -15.45 4.89
CA ALA A 281 22.77 -14.70 6.08
C ALA A 281 22.52 -13.19 5.96
N HIS A 282 22.49 -12.61 4.75
CA HIS A 282 22.16 -11.18 4.55
C HIS A 282 20.68 -10.88 4.82
N PHE A 283 19.83 -11.89 4.71
CA PHE A 283 18.38 -11.79 4.91
C PHE A 283 17.93 -12.34 6.27
N ALA A 284 18.84 -12.94 7.03
CA ALA A 284 18.58 -13.53 8.33
C ALA A 284 18.23 -12.47 9.40
N PRO A 285 17.55 -12.89 10.50
CA PRO A 285 17.09 -11.98 11.56
C PRO A 285 18.22 -11.17 12.20
N GLU A 286 19.42 -11.74 12.27
CA GLU A 286 20.61 -11.13 12.90
C GLU A 286 21.13 -9.92 12.11
N ARG A 287 20.73 -9.79 10.83
CA ARG A 287 21.03 -8.64 9.98
C ARG A 287 19.91 -7.60 9.95
N LYS A 288 18.88 -7.76 10.79
CA LYS A 288 17.81 -6.77 10.93
C LYS A 288 18.39 -5.46 11.49
N PRO A 289 18.30 -4.35 10.74
CA PRO A 289 18.78 -3.06 11.22
C PRO A 289 17.90 -2.57 12.36
N ALA A 290 18.47 -1.74 13.23
CA ALA A 290 17.68 -0.89 14.10
C ALA A 290 16.80 0.02 13.23
N VAL A 291 15.48 -0.16 13.32
CA VAL A 291 14.51 0.67 12.60
C VAL A 291 14.27 1.92 13.45
N PRO A 292 14.63 3.13 12.97
CA PRO A 292 14.29 4.34 13.69
C PRO A 292 12.78 4.41 13.88
N ARG A 293 12.32 4.82 15.06
CA ARG A 293 10.89 5.10 15.25
C ARG A 293 10.54 6.22 14.26
N PRO A 294 9.58 6.02 13.35
CA PRO A 294 9.18 7.06 12.42
C PRO A 294 8.65 8.26 13.22
N SER A 295 9.01 9.47 12.79
CA SER A 295 8.28 10.67 13.19
C SER A 295 6.84 10.59 12.68
N SER A 296 5.94 11.42 13.19
CA SER A 296 4.62 11.64 12.59
C SER A 296 4.57 13.02 11.95
N GLN A 297 5.67 13.42 11.30
CA GLN A 297 5.88 14.79 10.84
C GLN A 297 5.28 15.02 9.45
N TRP A 298 5.37 14.05 8.55
CA TRP A 298 5.08 14.25 7.13
C TRP A 298 3.78 13.62 6.68
N LEU A 299 3.48 12.40 7.12
CA LEU A 299 2.33 11.60 6.67
C LEU A 299 1.22 11.49 7.70
N ALA A 300 1.36 12.12 8.88
CA ALA A 300 0.26 12.19 9.82
C ALA A 300 -0.92 12.97 9.20
N ALA A 301 -2.13 12.51 9.47
CA ALA A 301 -3.33 13.27 9.17
C ALA A 301 -3.19 14.68 9.78
N ALA A 302 -3.67 15.70 9.09
CA ALA A 302 -3.73 17.05 9.64
C ALA A 302 -4.65 17.02 10.87
N LEU A 303 -4.08 16.87 12.07
CA LEU A 303 -4.84 16.88 13.31
C LEU A 303 -5.48 18.27 13.47
N ASP A 304 -6.80 18.33 13.32
CA ASP A 304 -7.72 19.37 13.78
C ASP A 304 -7.25 20.82 13.55
N GLY A 305 -6.95 21.18 12.30
CA GLY A 305 -6.76 22.57 11.89
C GLY A 305 -5.57 23.29 12.55
N LYS A 306 -4.70 22.58 13.28
CA LYS A 306 -3.42 23.13 13.70
C LYS A 306 -2.44 22.95 12.53
N PRO A 307 -1.76 24.03 12.10
CA PRO A 307 -0.71 23.90 11.09
C PRO A 307 0.29 22.85 11.57
N ALA A 308 0.68 21.95 10.65
CA ALA A 308 1.74 20.97 10.89
C ALA A 308 2.90 21.68 11.61
N GLN A 309 3.30 21.12 12.76
CA GLN A 309 4.33 21.71 13.62
C GLN A 309 5.51 22.19 12.77
N THR A 310 5.81 23.48 12.86
CA THR A 310 6.96 24.11 12.23
C THR A 310 8.19 23.24 12.45
N ALA A 311 8.87 22.86 11.36
CA ALA A 311 10.13 22.15 11.43
C ALA A 311 11.05 22.85 12.45
N PRO A 312 11.72 22.12 13.35
CA PRO A 312 12.58 22.73 14.35
C PRO A 312 13.61 23.60 13.64
N ALA A 313 13.63 24.88 13.99
CA ALA A 313 14.55 25.85 13.42
C ALA A 313 15.98 25.29 13.54
N SER A 314 16.62 25.06 12.40
CA SER A 314 18.05 24.77 12.39
C SER A 314 18.74 25.99 12.97
N LYS A 315 19.25 25.87 14.20
CA LYS A 315 20.18 26.87 14.74
C LYS A 315 21.35 26.95 13.77
N ALA A 316 21.45 28.06 13.05
CA ALA A 316 22.65 28.41 12.33
C ALA A 316 23.81 28.44 13.34
N ARG A 317 24.89 27.72 13.01
CA ARG A 317 26.21 27.88 13.61
C ARG A 317 27.12 28.39 12.51
#